data_AF-A0A0Q9KS41-F1
#
_entry.id   AF-A0A0Q9KS41-F1
#
_cell.length_a   1.000
_cell.length_b   1.000
_cell.length_c   1.000
_cell.angle_alpha   90.00
_cell.angle_beta   90.00
_cell.angle_gamma   90.00
#
_symmetry.space_group_name_H-M   'P 1'
#
loop_
_entity.id
_entity.type
_entity.pdbx_description
1 polymer ?
#
loop_
_entity_poly.entity_id
_entity_poly.type
_entity_poly.pdbx_seq_one_letter_code
_entity_poly.pdbx_strand_id
1 'polypeptide(L)'
;MPNIKFLKICTLILLILLFLSACLNNKNNISADEQEEVKETITKYLEAVINKNFETVYDLTESNQKKYDSLDNLKEKQMGIKSLEISNLKPYHGLDLNDYTPTRLFKVELNITPNDYGSWNDGINPRFIWGVKEGGVWKVSGFAESPSGEINDYQKGLQESALSFR
;
A
#
# COMPACT_ATOMS: atom_id res chain seq x y z
N MET A 1 -40.28 44.22 6.60
CA MET A 1 -39.92 43.49 5.36
C MET A 1 -38.44 43.15 5.41
N PRO A 2 -38.04 41.87 5.37
CA PRO A 2 -36.63 41.51 5.46
C PRO A 2 -35.87 41.98 4.20
N ASN A 3 -34.69 42.56 4.41
CA ASN A 3 -33.88 43.17 3.38
C ASN A 3 -33.27 42.06 2.49
N ILE A 4 -33.73 41.97 1.24
CA ILE A 4 -33.35 40.93 0.26
C ILE A 4 -31.83 40.81 0.07
N LYS A 5 -31.08 41.92 0.25
CA LYS A 5 -29.61 41.90 0.19
C LYS A 5 -28.98 41.11 1.34
N PHE A 6 -29.55 41.21 2.55
CA PHE A 6 -29.08 40.49 3.73
C PHE A 6 -29.32 38.98 3.59
N LEU A 7 -30.47 38.59 3.03
CA LEU A 7 -30.80 37.19 2.79
C LEU A 7 -29.82 36.53 1.81
N LYS A 8 -29.46 37.21 0.71
CA LYS A 8 -28.49 36.71 -0.27
C LYS A 8 -27.07 36.54 0.30
N ILE A 9 -26.63 37.46 1.16
CA ILE A 9 -25.33 37.38 1.81
C ILE A 9 -25.29 36.19 2.78
N CYS A 10 -26.34 35.99 3.57
CA CYS A 10 -26.43 34.83 4.47
C CYS A 10 -26.43 33.50 3.72
N THR A 11 -27.12 33.40 2.57
CA THR A 11 -27.11 32.17 1.75
C THR A 11 -25.72 31.90 1.16
N LEU A 12 -25.00 32.93 0.72
CA LEU A 12 -23.65 32.78 0.19
C LEU A 12 -22.65 32.36 1.27
N ILE A 13 -22.73 32.95 2.47
CA ILE A 13 -21.89 32.59 3.61
C ILE A 13 -22.18 31.14 4.05
N LEU A 14 -23.46 30.74 4.08
CA LEU A 14 -23.83 29.36 4.41
C LEU A 14 -23.31 28.35 3.38
N LEU A 15 -23.34 28.70 2.09
CA LEU A 15 -22.74 27.88 1.02
C LEU A 15 -21.22 27.76 1.19
N ILE A 16 -20.54 28.88 1.46
CA ILE A 16 -19.09 28.89 1.69
C ILE A 16 -18.73 28.05 2.93
N LEU A 17 -19.48 28.17 4.02
CA LEU A 17 -19.27 27.37 5.24
C LEU A 17 -19.56 25.88 5.02
N LEU A 18 -20.56 25.53 4.21
CA LEU A 18 -20.80 24.14 3.81
C LEU A 18 -19.68 23.59 2.92
N PHE A 19 -19.17 24.39 1.98
CA PHE A 19 -18.02 24.02 1.15
C PHE A 19 -16.72 23.89 1.97
N LEU A 20 -16.47 24.79 2.93
CA LEU A 20 -15.34 24.70 3.84
C LEU A 20 -15.48 23.51 4.79
N SER A 21 -16.67 23.21 5.30
CA SER A 21 -16.93 22.03 6.14
C SER A 21 -16.70 20.72 5.36
N ALA A 22 -17.11 20.66 4.10
CA ALA A 22 -16.80 19.54 3.19
C ALA A 22 -15.29 19.42 2.90
N CYS A 23 -14.56 20.54 2.83
CA CYS A 23 -13.11 20.53 2.66
C CYS A 23 -12.35 20.18 3.96
N LEU A 24 -12.92 20.46 5.15
CA LEU A 24 -12.27 20.18 6.44
C LEU A 24 -12.48 18.75 6.94
N ASN A 25 -13.47 18.02 6.44
CA ASN A 25 -13.76 16.64 6.88
C ASN A 25 -12.98 15.53 6.14
N ASN A 26 -11.95 15.88 5.36
CA ASN A 26 -11.33 14.94 4.40
C ASN A 26 -9.84 14.64 4.65
N LYS A 27 -9.38 14.65 5.91
CA LYS A 27 -7.97 14.29 6.20
C LYS A 27 -7.75 12.80 6.43
N ASN A 28 -8.80 12.04 6.76
CA ASN A 28 -8.72 10.60 7.03
C ASN A 28 -9.54 9.75 6.05
N ASN A 29 -10.28 10.35 5.12
CA ASN A 29 -11.07 9.64 4.12
C ASN A 29 -10.30 9.58 2.79
N ILE A 30 -9.67 8.43 2.59
CA ILE A 30 -9.05 8.04 1.33
C ILE A 30 -10.14 7.99 0.25
N SER A 31 -9.89 8.53 -0.94
CA SER A 31 -10.85 8.38 -2.05
C SER A 31 -10.89 6.92 -2.52
N ALA A 32 -12.04 6.47 -3.03
CA ALA A 32 -12.14 5.13 -3.64
C ALA A 32 -11.12 4.95 -4.78
N ASP A 33 -10.86 6.03 -5.53
CA ASP A 33 -9.89 6.05 -6.62
C ASP A 33 -8.47 5.74 -6.14
N GLU A 34 -8.02 6.36 -5.03
CA GLU A 34 -6.70 6.07 -4.47
C GLU A 34 -6.56 4.62 -3.99
N GLN A 35 -7.64 4.03 -3.47
CA GLN A 35 -7.60 2.62 -3.06
C GLN A 35 -7.46 1.70 -4.27
N GLU A 36 -8.16 1.98 -5.37
CA GLU A 36 -8.05 1.18 -6.58
C GLU A 36 -6.67 1.35 -7.23
N GLU A 37 -6.10 2.56 -7.28
CA GLU A 37 -4.74 2.80 -7.79
C GLU A 37 -3.68 1.96 -7.05
N VAL A 38 -3.77 1.89 -5.72
CA VAL A 38 -2.83 1.09 -4.91
C VAL A 38 -3.02 -0.39 -5.17
N LYS A 39 -4.27 -0.85 -5.21
CA LYS A 39 -4.62 -2.23 -5.47
C LYS A 39 -4.12 -2.68 -6.84
N GLU A 40 -4.28 -1.86 -7.88
CA GLU A 40 -3.71 -2.11 -9.20
C GLU A 40 -2.18 -2.20 -9.15
N THR A 41 -1.53 -1.32 -8.40
CA THR A 41 -0.07 -1.31 -8.24
C THR A 41 0.43 -2.58 -7.57
N ILE A 42 -0.21 -3.02 -6.48
CA ILE A 42 0.10 -4.28 -5.79
C ILE A 42 -0.14 -5.48 -6.72
N THR A 43 -1.24 -5.46 -7.49
CA THR A 43 -1.56 -6.52 -8.45
C THR A 43 -0.47 -6.62 -9.52
N LYS A 44 -0.08 -5.50 -10.16
CA LYS A 44 1.01 -5.45 -11.15
C LYS A 44 2.33 -5.94 -10.58
N TYR A 45 2.64 -5.59 -9.32
CA TYR A 45 3.84 -6.07 -8.63
C TYR A 45 3.83 -7.59 -8.48
N LEU A 46 2.71 -8.16 -7.99
CA LEU A 46 2.57 -9.60 -7.77
C LEU A 46 2.57 -10.38 -9.10
N GLU A 47 1.91 -9.87 -10.13
CA GLU A 47 1.97 -10.43 -11.49
C GLU A 47 3.38 -10.41 -12.06
N ALA A 48 4.16 -9.36 -11.80
CA ALA A 48 5.56 -9.30 -12.21
C ALA A 48 6.41 -10.35 -11.47
N VAL A 49 6.14 -10.62 -10.19
CA VAL A 49 6.77 -11.74 -9.45
C VAL A 49 6.43 -13.08 -10.09
N ILE A 50 5.15 -13.34 -10.38
CA ILE A 50 4.69 -14.58 -11.04
C ILE A 50 5.40 -14.79 -12.38
N ASN A 51 5.48 -13.73 -13.18
CA ASN A 51 6.08 -13.76 -14.52
C ASN A 51 7.61 -13.66 -14.50
N LYS A 52 8.24 -13.62 -13.31
CA LYS A 52 9.70 -13.45 -13.15
C LYS A 52 10.22 -12.19 -13.85
N ASN A 53 9.39 -11.17 -14.01
CA ASN A 53 9.77 -9.88 -14.56
C ASN A 53 10.33 -8.98 -13.44
N PHE A 54 11.55 -9.30 -13.03
CA PHE A 54 12.18 -8.66 -11.87
C PHE A 54 12.53 -7.19 -12.09
N GLU A 55 12.65 -6.74 -13.34
CA GLU A 55 12.80 -5.31 -13.65
C GLU A 55 11.55 -4.54 -13.23
N THR A 56 10.36 -5.03 -13.60
CA THR A 56 9.08 -4.44 -13.17
C THR A 56 8.88 -4.56 -11.65
N VAL A 57 9.27 -5.68 -11.03
CA VAL A 57 9.26 -5.81 -9.56
C VAL A 57 10.13 -4.72 -8.92
N TYR A 58 11.36 -4.55 -9.41
CA TYR A 58 12.27 -3.53 -8.92
C TYR A 58 11.68 -2.13 -9.15
N ASP A 59 11.17 -1.81 -10.33
CA ASP A 59 10.58 -0.50 -10.62
C ASP A 59 9.38 -0.16 -9.72
N LEU A 60 8.54 -1.14 -9.39
CA LEU A 60 7.40 -0.97 -8.50
C LEU A 60 7.76 -0.99 -7.01
N THR A 61 8.97 -1.39 -6.65
CA THR A 61 9.46 -1.35 -5.26
C THR A 61 9.73 0.09 -4.82
N GLU A 62 9.39 0.41 -3.56
CA GLU A 62 9.69 1.70 -2.92
C GLU A 62 11.20 2.01 -2.96
N SER A 63 11.57 3.26 -3.21
CA SER A 63 12.96 3.68 -3.34
C SER A 63 13.80 3.42 -2.09
N ASN A 64 13.18 3.47 -0.91
CA ASN A 64 13.88 3.21 0.34
C ASN A 64 14.27 1.73 0.51
N GLN A 65 13.41 0.80 0.09
CA GLN A 65 13.69 -0.64 0.09
C GLN A 65 14.83 -1.01 -0.87
N LYS A 66 14.93 -0.32 -2.02
CA LYS A 66 16.02 -0.52 -3.00
C LYS A 66 17.42 -0.25 -2.46
N LYS A 67 17.54 0.50 -1.35
CA LYS A 67 18.84 0.74 -0.70
C LYS A 67 19.42 -0.53 -0.08
N TYR A 68 18.57 -1.47 0.27
CA TYR A 68 18.94 -2.72 0.95
C TYR A 68 18.84 -3.93 0.03
N ASP A 69 17.98 -3.87 -0.98
CA ASP A 69 17.80 -4.95 -1.96
C ASP A 69 18.20 -4.51 -3.37
N SER A 70 19.31 -5.08 -3.85
CA SER A 70 19.66 -5.04 -5.26
C SER A 70 18.66 -5.85 -6.09
N LEU A 71 18.61 -5.60 -7.40
CA LEU A 71 17.81 -6.40 -8.33
C LEU A 71 18.16 -7.90 -8.23
N ASP A 72 19.43 -8.25 -8.05
CA ASP A 72 19.86 -9.65 -7.95
C ASP A 72 19.44 -10.27 -6.61
N ASN A 73 19.50 -9.51 -5.50
CA ASN A 73 18.96 -9.97 -4.22
C ASN A 73 17.44 -10.22 -4.31
N LEU A 74 16.69 -9.36 -5.01
CA LEU A 74 15.26 -9.57 -5.23
C LEU A 74 14.98 -10.86 -6.03
N LYS A 75 15.77 -11.11 -7.09
CA LYS A 75 15.68 -12.36 -7.85
C LYS A 75 15.87 -13.55 -6.93
N GLU A 76 16.96 -13.54 -6.15
CA GLU A 76 17.32 -14.64 -5.26
C GLU A 76 16.22 -14.94 -4.24
N LYS A 77 15.68 -13.91 -3.59
CA LYS A 77 14.59 -14.04 -2.61
C LYS A 77 13.32 -14.66 -3.19
N GLN A 78 13.05 -14.42 -4.48
CA GLN A 78 11.87 -14.94 -5.17
C GLN A 78 12.11 -16.29 -5.83
N MET A 79 13.34 -16.83 -5.80
CA MET A 79 13.65 -18.14 -6.37
C MET A 79 12.96 -19.29 -5.64
N GLY A 80 12.41 -19.08 -4.44
CA GLY A 80 11.74 -20.10 -3.63
C GLY A 80 10.29 -20.45 -4.05
N ILE A 81 9.74 -19.73 -5.03
CA ILE A 81 8.33 -19.87 -5.44
C ILE A 81 8.26 -20.60 -6.78
N LYS A 82 7.51 -21.71 -6.82
CA LYS A 82 7.19 -22.42 -8.08
C LYS A 82 5.99 -21.77 -8.78
N SER A 83 4.94 -21.47 -8.03
CA SER A 83 3.77 -20.73 -8.51
C SER A 83 3.16 -19.90 -7.38
N LEU A 84 2.54 -18.78 -7.75
CA LEU A 84 1.84 -17.87 -6.85
C LEU A 84 0.55 -17.42 -7.52
N GLU A 85 -0.55 -17.42 -6.76
CA GLU A 85 -1.85 -16.89 -7.19
C GLU A 85 -2.40 -15.95 -6.11
N ILE A 86 -3.06 -14.88 -6.55
CA ILE A 86 -3.73 -13.93 -5.65
C ILE A 86 -5.15 -14.44 -5.43
N SER A 87 -5.45 -14.98 -4.24
CA SER A 87 -6.80 -15.47 -3.92
C SER A 87 -7.70 -14.39 -3.34
N ASN A 88 -7.11 -13.37 -2.70
CA ASN A 88 -7.84 -12.26 -2.10
C ASN A 88 -6.93 -11.03 -1.96
N LEU A 89 -7.46 -9.85 -2.21
CA LEU A 89 -6.78 -8.58 -1.98
C LEU A 89 -7.78 -7.53 -1.55
N LYS A 90 -7.63 -7.01 -0.33
CA LYS A 90 -8.55 -6.02 0.23
C LYS A 90 -7.83 -4.96 1.07
N PRO A 91 -8.35 -3.73 1.12
CA PRO A 91 -7.85 -2.71 2.03
C PRO A 91 -7.88 -3.21 3.49
N TYR A 92 -6.89 -2.82 4.27
CA TYR A 92 -6.83 -3.06 5.70
C TYR A 92 -6.87 -1.73 6.45
N HIS A 93 -7.89 -1.55 7.29
CA HIS A 93 -8.18 -0.29 7.98
C HIS A 93 -7.84 -0.32 9.48
N GLY A 94 -7.05 -1.30 9.93
CA GLY A 94 -6.79 -1.52 11.36
C GLY A 94 -5.64 -0.69 11.95
N LEU A 95 -5.03 0.22 11.18
CA LEU A 95 -3.91 1.05 11.63
C LEU A 95 -4.15 2.52 11.30
N ASP A 96 -3.96 3.38 12.29
CA ASP A 96 -3.77 4.82 12.08
C ASP A 96 -2.35 5.04 11.55
N LEU A 97 -2.23 5.29 10.25
CA LEU A 97 -0.95 5.58 9.60
C LEU A 97 -0.68 7.09 9.72
N ASN A 98 0.55 7.46 10.11
CA ASN A 98 0.94 8.86 10.24
C ASN A 98 0.92 9.61 8.89
N ASP A 99 0.43 10.85 8.91
CA ASP A 99 0.03 11.69 7.77
C ASP A 99 1.14 12.13 6.77
N TYR A 100 2.41 11.78 6.98
CA TYR A 100 3.51 12.38 6.21
C TYR A 100 3.75 11.75 4.84
N THR A 101 3.32 10.50 4.64
CA THR A 101 3.36 9.81 3.35
C THR A 101 2.01 9.14 3.13
N PRO A 102 1.37 9.24 1.95
CA PRO A 102 0.18 8.46 1.65
C PRO A 102 0.61 6.99 1.63
N THR A 103 0.42 6.33 2.77
CA THR A 103 0.67 4.92 2.96
C THR A 103 -0.68 4.23 3.07
N ARG A 104 -0.83 3.08 2.40
CA ARG A 104 -2.07 2.31 2.36
C ARG A 104 -1.74 0.85 2.60
N LEU A 105 -2.40 0.24 3.58
CA LEU A 105 -2.17 -1.15 3.91
C LEU A 105 -3.26 -2.03 3.28
N PHE A 106 -2.84 -3.11 2.66
CA PHE A 106 -3.71 -4.13 2.10
C PHE A 106 -3.42 -5.47 2.75
N LYS A 107 -4.47 -6.26 2.99
CA LYS A 107 -4.31 -7.68 3.26
C LYS A 107 -4.42 -8.44 1.93
N VAL A 108 -3.43 -9.24 1.64
CA VAL A 108 -3.43 -10.19 0.51
C VAL A 108 -3.45 -11.62 1.04
N GLU A 109 -4.09 -12.51 0.31
CA GLU A 109 -3.95 -13.96 0.49
C GLU A 109 -3.31 -14.52 -0.77
N LEU A 110 -2.14 -15.13 -0.60
CA LEU A 110 -1.32 -15.67 -1.68
C LEU A 110 -1.38 -17.19 -1.61
N ASN A 111 -1.91 -17.84 -2.64
CA ASN A 111 -1.81 -19.29 -2.77
C ASN A 111 -0.48 -19.62 -3.43
N ILE A 112 0.45 -20.19 -2.67
CA ILE A 112 1.84 -20.41 -3.08
C ILE A 112 2.09 -21.90 -3.15
N THR A 113 2.72 -22.34 -4.24
CA THR A 113 3.43 -23.61 -4.28
C THR A 113 4.92 -23.32 -4.23
N PRO A 114 5.64 -23.71 -3.16
CA PRO A 114 7.08 -23.54 -3.08
C PRO A 114 7.81 -24.49 -4.04
N ASN A 115 9.08 -24.21 -4.30
CA ASN A 115 9.99 -25.23 -4.84
C ASN A 115 10.92 -25.75 -3.73
N ASP A 116 11.85 -26.64 -4.09
CA ASP A 116 12.76 -27.31 -3.16
C ASP A 116 13.73 -26.37 -2.43
N TYR A 117 13.80 -25.10 -2.85
CA TYR A 117 14.67 -24.07 -2.29
C TYR A 117 13.88 -22.96 -1.56
N GLY A 118 12.55 -23.10 -1.48
CA GLY A 118 11.67 -22.09 -0.91
C GLY A 118 11.50 -22.19 0.60
N SER A 119 11.44 -21.03 1.25
CA SER A 119 11.03 -20.88 2.66
C SER A 119 9.53 -20.65 2.82
N TRP A 120 8.77 -20.65 1.73
CA TRP A 120 7.32 -20.46 1.75
C TRP A 120 6.58 -21.76 2.09
N ASN A 121 5.52 -21.63 2.88
CA ASN A 121 4.60 -22.73 3.11
C ASN A 121 3.73 -22.97 1.87
N ASP A 122 3.48 -24.23 1.54
CA ASP A 122 2.51 -24.60 0.50
C ASP A 122 1.09 -24.22 0.93
N GLY A 123 0.31 -23.66 0.01
CA GLY A 123 -1.07 -23.23 0.22
C GLY A 123 -1.24 -21.72 0.50
N ILE A 124 -2.28 -21.37 1.27
CA ILE A 124 -2.68 -19.97 1.48
C ILE A 124 -1.80 -19.29 2.53
N ASN A 125 -1.08 -18.26 2.09
CA ASN A 125 -0.21 -17.42 2.90
C ASN A 125 -0.78 -15.99 2.97
N PRO A 126 -1.40 -15.60 4.10
CA PRO A 126 -1.84 -14.22 4.30
C PRO A 126 -0.64 -13.31 4.52
N ARG A 127 -0.65 -12.15 3.87
CA ARG A 127 0.37 -11.10 4.03
C ARG A 127 -0.30 -9.72 4.08
N PHE A 128 0.42 -8.77 4.67
CA PHE A 128 0.09 -7.36 4.68
C PHE A 128 1.09 -6.63 3.79
N ILE A 129 0.60 -5.83 2.86
CA ILE A 129 1.42 -5.10 1.88
C ILE A 129 1.12 -3.62 1.98
N TRP A 130 2.17 -2.80 2.04
CA TRP A 130 2.03 -1.35 2.00
C TRP A 130 2.20 -0.81 0.58
N GLY A 131 1.25 0.02 0.17
CA GLY A 131 1.39 0.95 -0.95
C GLY A 131 1.87 2.30 -0.44
N VAL A 132 2.94 2.84 -1.03
CA VAL A 132 3.55 4.13 -0.67
C VAL A 132 3.57 5.03 -1.90
N LYS A 133 3.09 6.28 -1.77
CA LYS A 133 3.10 7.23 -2.90
C LYS A 133 4.41 8.03 -2.92
N GLU A 134 5.27 7.77 -3.91
CA GLU A 134 6.53 8.47 -4.13
C GLU A 134 6.44 9.33 -5.41
N GLY A 135 6.62 10.65 -5.29
CA GLY A 135 6.60 11.54 -6.45
C GLY A 135 5.30 11.49 -7.27
N GLY A 136 4.17 11.16 -6.63
CA GLY A 136 2.87 11.00 -7.27
C GLY A 136 2.58 9.59 -7.82
N VAL A 137 3.55 8.67 -7.75
CA VAL A 137 3.43 7.29 -8.23
C VAL A 137 3.37 6.32 -7.05
N TRP A 138 2.44 5.37 -7.10
CA TRP A 138 2.35 4.31 -6.08
C TRP A 138 3.46 3.28 -6.26
N LYS A 139 4.02 2.83 -5.13
CA LYS A 139 5.07 1.82 -5.00
C LYS A 139 4.71 0.82 -3.91
N VAL A 140 5.33 -0.35 -3.93
CA VAL A 140 5.16 -1.39 -2.92
C VAL A 140 6.31 -1.32 -1.92
N SER A 141 5.97 -1.21 -0.63
CA SER A 141 6.89 -1.27 0.50
C SER A 141 6.64 -2.56 1.27
N GLY A 142 7.34 -3.63 0.89
CA GLY A 142 7.46 -4.83 1.73
C GLY A 142 6.18 -5.68 1.89
N PHE A 143 6.38 -6.81 2.57
CA PHE A 143 5.35 -7.77 2.97
C PHE A 143 5.57 -8.10 4.43
N ALA A 144 4.50 -8.12 5.23
CA ALA A 144 4.54 -8.56 6.61
C ALA A 144 3.51 -9.66 6.90
N GLU A 145 3.76 -10.47 7.93
CA GLU A 145 2.82 -11.47 8.42
C GLU A 145 1.74 -10.88 9.33
N SER A 146 2.01 -9.69 9.88
CA SER A 146 1.10 -8.96 10.77
C SER A 146 1.03 -7.48 10.39
N PRO A 147 -0.11 -6.81 10.62
CA PRO A 147 -0.28 -5.41 10.25
C PRO A 147 0.58 -4.48 11.13
N SER A 148 0.81 -4.85 12.40
CA SER A 148 1.66 -4.11 13.34
C SER A 148 3.16 -4.34 13.14
N GLY A 149 3.54 -5.35 12.36
CA GLY A 149 4.92 -5.81 12.22
C GLY A 149 5.89 -4.72 11.77
N GLU A 150 5.42 -3.73 11.00
CA GLU A 150 6.26 -2.62 10.56
C GLU A 150 6.00 -1.28 11.24
N ILE A 151 4.96 -1.07 12.08
CA ILE A 151 4.83 0.24 12.74
C ILE A 151 6.00 0.49 13.70
N ASN A 152 6.49 -0.56 14.37
CA ASN A 152 7.67 -0.44 15.22
C ASN A 152 8.98 -0.35 14.42
N ASP A 153 9.10 -0.98 13.24
CA ASP A 153 10.34 -1.00 12.44
C ASP A 153 10.44 0.19 11.47
N TYR A 154 9.31 0.70 10.99
CA TYR A 154 9.20 1.96 10.26
C TYR A 154 9.51 3.16 11.19
N GLN A 155 9.24 3.04 12.51
CA GLN A 155 9.58 4.06 13.51
C GLN A 155 10.95 3.85 14.19
N LYS A 156 11.48 2.63 14.30
CA LYS A 156 12.82 2.35 14.87
C LYS A 156 13.96 2.31 13.84
N GLY A 157 13.64 2.39 12.56
CA GLY A 157 14.62 2.42 11.49
C GLY A 157 14.78 1.05 10.85
N LEU A 158 14.34 0.96 9.59
CA LEU A 158 15.20 0.73 8.42
C LEU A 158 16.26 -0.40 8.46
N GLN A 159 16.22 -1.32 9.41
CA GLN A 159 17.31 -2.29 9.60
C GLN A 159 16.87 -3.76 9.62
N GLU A 160 15.57 -4.08 9.75
CA GLU A 160 15.13 -5.49 9.79
C GLU A 160 13.90 -5.84 8.94
N SER A 161 13.17 -4.89 8.35
CA SER A 161 12.07 -5.20 7.40
C SER A 161 12.56 -5.44 5.96
N ALA A 162 13.70 -6.11 5.84
CA ALA A 162 14.12 -6.69 4.58
C ALA A 162 13.35 -8.00 4.40
N LEU A 163 12.09 -7.94 3.97
CA LEU A 163 11.31 -9.07 3.43
C LEU A 163 11.79 -10.42 3.99
N SER A 164 11.64 -10.64 5.30
CA SER A 164 11.92 -11.97 5.81
C SER A 164 10.77 -12.83 5.32
N PHE A 165 10.97 -13.46 4.17
CA PHE A 165 10.15 -14.57 3.65
C PHE A 165 10.33 -15.82 4.53
N ARG A 166 10.45 -15.64 5.84
CA ARG A 166 10.45 -16.69 6.85
C ARG A 166 9.02 -17.04 7.23
#